data_AF-A0A1B6MJX8-F1
#
_entry.id   AF-A0A1B6MJX8-F1
#
_cell.length_a   1.000
_cell.length_b   1.000
_cell.length_c   1.000
_cell.angle_alpha   90.00
_cell.angle_beta   90.00
_cell.angle_gamma   90.00
#
_symmetry.space_group_name_H-M   'P 1'
#
loop_
_entity.id
_entity.type
_entity.pdbx_description
1 polymer ?
#
loop_
_entity_poly.entity_id
_entity_poly.type
_entity_poly.pdbx_seq_one_letter_code
_entity_poly.pdbx_strand_id
1 'polypeptide(L)'
;RHSEQEKEIIIDELKVDGFDGEHIYVFHDCYFHGCPKCYNYKREEPLRDDPSDTFHLRYERTIEKLKRLSNLGYEVIEMWECIFKRLKKEKRLEYLDSLPVLSNQPLNPRDAFFGGRTGNAKSYHKCTNGEVIKYV
;
A
#
# COMPACT_ATOMS: atom_id res chain seq x y z
N ARG A 1 -12.39 0.66 -18.88
CA ARG A 1 -12.07 -0.70 -18.36
C ARG A 1 -11.78 -0.51 -16.89
N HIS A 2 -12.77 -0.77 -16.04
CA HIS A 2 -12.63 -0.64 -14.60
C HIS A 2 -12.07 -1.95 -14.04
N SER A 3 -11.07 -1.80 -13.16
CA SER A 3 -10.61 -2.81 -12.21
C SER A 3 -10.38 -4.21 -12.78
N GLU A 4 -9.21 -4.45 -13.38
CA GLU A 4 -8.55 -5.71 -13.10
C GLU A 4 -8.30 -5.69 -11.59
N GLN A 5 -9.17 -6.38 -10.84
CA GLN A 5 -8.92 -6.68 -9.44
C GLN A 5 -7.68 -7.56 -9.44
N GLU A 6 -6.50 -6.96 -9.31
CA GLU A 6 -5.33 -7.68 -8.83
C GLU A 6 -5.76 -8.27 -7.49
N LYS A 7 -6.08 -9.57 -7.51
CA LYS A 7 -6.40 -10.31 -6.29
C LYS A 7 -5.17 -10.23 -5.43
N GLU A 8 -5.33 -9.66 -4.24
CA GLU A 8 -4.30 -9.66 -3.21
C GLU A 8 -3.74 -11.09 -3.07
N ILE A 9 -2.44 -11.24 -3.30
CA ILE A 9 -1.77 -12.53 -3.27
C ILE A 9 -1.38 -12.82 -1.83
N ILE A 10 -1.82 -13.97 -1.32
CA ILE A 10 -1.57 -14.42 0.05
C ILE A 10 -0.88 -15.77 -0.01
N ILE A 11 0.30 -15.88 0.60
CA ILE A 11 1.08 -17.10 0.74
C ILE A 11 1.35 -17.29 2.23
N ASP A 12 0.91 -18.42 2.79
CA ASP A 12 1.05 -18.72 4.22
C ASP A 12 0.57 -17.58 5.13
N GLU A 13 -0.64 -17.07 4.85
CA GLU A 13 -1.28 -15.95 5.55
C GLU A 13 -0.55 -14.60 5.42
N LEU A 14 0.55 -14.54 4.64
CA LEU A 14 1.30 -13.33 4.37
C LEU A 14 0.91 -12.74 3.01
N LYS A 15 0.60 -11.45 3.01
CA LYS A 15 0.36 -10.67 1.78
C LYS A 15 1.68 -10.41 1.06
N VAL A 16 1.71 -10.60 -0.26
CA VAL A 16 2.88 -10.33 -1.12
C VAL A 16 2.48 -9.46 -2.31
N ASP A 17 3.46 -8.74 -2.89
CA ASP A 17 3.20 -7.79 -3.98
C ASP A 17 3.17 -8.48 -5.35
N GLY A 18 3.76 -9.66 -5.47
CA GLY A 18 3.70 -10.47 -6.68
C GLY A 18 4.11 -11.93 -6.43
N PHE A 19 3.63 -12.82 -7.29
CA PHE A 19 4.02 -14.23 -7.32
C PHE A 19 3.88 -14.76 -8.75
N ASP A 20 4.94 -15.39 -9.28
CA ASP A 20 4.94 -15.93 -10.65
C ASP A 20 4.86 -17.48 -10.70
N GLY A 21 4.74 -18.13 -9.55
CA GLY A 21 4.79 -19.59 -9.42
C GLY A 21 6.10 -20.11 -8.84
N GLU A 22 7.19 -19.36 -8.99
CA GLU A 22 8.54 -19.73 -8.55
C GLU A 22 9.11 -18.70 -7.57
N HIS A 23 8.96 -17.42 -7.87
CA HIS A 23 9.49 -16.31 -7.11
C HIS A 23 8.38 -15.50 -6.44
N ILE A 24 8.66 -15.04 -5.23
CA ILE A 24 7.83 -14.08 -4.52
C ILE A 24 8.45 -12.70 -4.65
N TYR A 25 7.65 -11.72 -5.05
CA TYR A 25 8.07 -10.32 -5.15
C TYR A 25 7.52 -9.52 -3.97
N VAL A 26 8.41 -8.76 -3.32
CA VAL A 26 8.06 -7.90 -2.19
C VAL A 26 8.62 -6.50 -2.38
N PHE A 27 7.77 -5.49 -2.28
CA PHE A 27 8.13 -4.08 -2.34
C PHE A 27 7.98 -3.44 -0.96
N HIS A 28 9.08 -2.87 -0.45
CA HIS A 28 9.10 -2.28 0.87
C HIS A 28 9.02 -0.76 0.79
N ASP A 29 7.86 -0.19 1.14
CA ASP A 29 7.79 1.23 1.50
C ASP A 29 8.73 1.51 2.68
N CYS A 30 9.64 2.47 2.52
CA CYS A 30 10.71 2.66 3.47
C CYS A 30 10.21 3.04 4.87
N TYR A 31 9.10 3.77 4.96
CA TYR A 31 8.54 4.22 6.23
C TYR A 31 7.83 3.08 6.95
N PHE A 32 6.92 2.39 6.25
CA PHE A 32 6.10 1.33 6.84
C PHE A 32 6.88 0.04 7.14
N HIS A 33 7.99 -0.20 6.43
CA HIS A 33 8.84 -1.37 6.63
C HIS A 33 10.15 -1.05 7.38
N GLY A 34 10.32 0.19 7.85
CA GLY A 34 11.46 0.56 8.70
C GLY A 34 12.82 0.44 8.00
N CYS A 35 12.97 1.03 6.81
CA CYS A 35 14.21 0.95 6.04
C CYS A 35 15.44 1.42 6.85
N PRO A 36 16.44 0.55 7.10
CA PRO A 36 17.61 0.89 7.91
C PRO A 36 18.49 1.97 7.26
N LYS A 37 18.41 2.15 5.94
CA LYS A 37 19.20 3.15 5.20
C LYS A 37 18.55 4.54 5.25
N CYS A 38 17.23 4.60 5.14
CA CYS A 38 16.49 5.88 5.15
C CYS A 38 16.24 6.40 6.56
N TYR A 39 16.00 5.49 7.52
CA TYR A 39 15.70 5.80 8.91
C TYR A 39 16.74 5.15 9.81
N ASN A 40 17.97 5.68 9.78
CA ASN A 40 19.14 5.09 10.45
C ASN A 40 19.38 5.60 11.89
N TYR A 41 18.62 6.60 12.35
CA TYR A 41 18.82 7.26 13.64
C TYR A 41 17.63 7.00 14.57
N LYS A 42 17.90 6.85 15.87
CA LYS A 42 16.88 6.70 16.94
C LYS A 42 15.77 5.70 16.60
N ARG A 43 16.16 4.54 16.06
CA ARG A 43 15.21 3.57 15.51
C ARG A 43 14.32 2.89 16.55
N GLU A 44 14.76 2.88 17.80
CA GLU A 44 14.01 2.37 18.96
C GLU A 44 13.05 3.40 19.56
N GLU A 45 13.11 4.67 19.12
CA GLU A 45 12.19 5.68 19.63
C GLU A 45 10.79 5.47 19.03
N PRO A 46 9.73 5.63 19.84
CA PRO A 46 8.35 5.59 19.38
C PRO A 46 8.09 6.55 18.21
N LEU A 47 7.29 6.12 17.24
CA LEU A 47 6.85 6.98 16.16
C LEU A 47 5.85 8.03 16.66
N ARG A 48 5.80 9.17 15.97
CA ARG A 48 4.95 10.30 16.38
C ARG A 48 3.47 10.07 16.09
N ASP A 49 3.19 9.40 14.99
CA ASP A 49 1.86 8.99 14.52
C ASP A 49 1.38 7.71 15.20
N ASP A 50 2.31 6.81 15.58
CA ASP A 50 2.02 5.61 16.35
C ASP A 50 3.06 5.37 17.47
N PRO A 51 2.78 5.83 18.70
CA PRO A 51 3.68 5.64 19.83
C PRO A 51 3.89 4.18 20.27
N SER A 52 3.10 3.24 19.75
CA SER A 52 3.28 1.81 20.03
C SER A 52 4.25 1.11 19.07
N ASP A 53 4.73 1.83 18.05
CA ASP A 53 5.53 1.29 16.98
C ASP A 53 6.87 2.03 16.86
N THR A 54 7.87 1.38 16.29
CA THR A 54 9.22 1.94 16.08
C THR A 54 9.77 1.53 14.72
N PHE A 55 10.74 2.27 14.18
CA PHE A 55 11.41 1.86 12.95
C PHE A 55 12.21 0.57 13.09
N HIS A 56 12.64 0.24 14.31
CA HIS A 56 13.25 -1.06 14.60
C HIS A 56 12.21 -2.18 14.50
N LEU A 57 11.08 -2.04 15.19
CA LEU A 57 10.02 -3.05 15.22
C LEU A 57 9.41 -3.31 13.83
N ARG A 58 9.19 -2.25 13.03
CA ARG A 58 8.77 -2.39 11.62
C ARG A 58 9.76 -3.22 10.79
N TYR A 59 11.05 -2.99 11.00
CA TYR A 59 12.09 -3.72 10.30
C TYR A 59 12.18 -5.18 10.76
N GLU A 60 12.07 -5.44 12.07
CA GLU A 60 12.04 -6.81 12.59
C GLU A 60 10.88 -7.62 11.99
N ARG A 61 9.66 -7.05 11.98
CA ARG A 61 8.48 -7.66 11.33
C ARG A 61 8.72 -7.92 9.84
N THR A 62 9.39 -6.99 9.15
CA THR A 62 9.75 -7.15 7.73
C THR A 62 10.69 -8.34 7.53
N ILE A 63 11.74 -8.44 8.34
CA ILE A 63 12.69 -9.54 8.28
C ILE A 63 12.04 -10.88 8.67
N GLU A 64 11.15 -10.90 9.65
CA GLU A 64 10.41 -12.09 10.04
C GLU A 64 9.51 -12.60 8.91
N LYS A 65 8.78 -11.69 8.25
CA LYS A 65 7.99 -12.00 7.05
C LYS A 65 8.86 -12.62 5.96
N LEU A 66 9.99 -11.99 5.62
CA LEU A 66 10.90 -12.49 4.59
C LEU A 66 11.46 -13.87 4.93
N LYS A 67 11.89 -14.08 6.18
CA LYS A 67 12.36 -15.39 6.67
C LYS A 67 11.29 -16.47 6.55
N ARG A 68 10.04 -16.15 6.93
CA ARG A 68 8.92 -17.10 6.82
C ARG A 68 8.70 -17.51 5.36
N LEU A 69 8.70 -16.55 4.44
CA LEU A 69 8.57 -16.82 3.00
C LEU A 69 9.73 -17.66 2.45
N SER A 70 10.98 -17.32 2.79
CA SER A 70 12.16 -18.11 2.39
C SER A 70 12.13 -19.54 2.96
N ASN A 71 11.69 -19.72 4.20
CA ASN A 71 11.62 -21.03 4.85
C ASN A 71 10.57 -21.96 4.21
N LEU A 72 9.60 -21.41 3.48
CA LEU A 72 8.65 -22.19 2.68
C LEU A 72 9.27 -22.71 1.36
N GLY A 73 10.53 -22.35 1.07
CA GLY A 73 11.26 -22.79 -0.11
C GLY A 73 11.17 -21.83 -1.31
N TYR A 74 10.58 -20.64 -1.13
CA TYR A 74 10.51 -19.63 -2.17
C TYR A 74 11.77 -18.76 -2.22
N GLU A 75 12.19 -18.40 -3.43
CA GLU A 75 13.11 -17.28 -3.62
C GLU A 75 12.33 -15.97 -3.50
N VAL A 76 12.74 -15.11 -2.58
CA VAL A 76 12.10 -13.80 -2.34
C VAL A 76 12.93 -12.70 -2.99
N ILE A 77 12.36 -12.07 -4.01
CA ILE A 77 12.94 -10.93 -4.71
C ILE A 77 12.37 -9.65 -4.09
N GLU A 78 13.20 -8.95 -3.32
CA GLU A 78 12.79 -7.71 -2.65
C GLU A 78 13.32 -6.44 -3.32
N MET A 79 12.54 -5.37 -3.22
CA MET A 79 12.93 -4.03 -3.64
C MET A 79 12.51 -2.99 -2.61
N TRP A 80 13.46 -2.23 -2.09
CA TRP A 80 13.17 -1.09 -1.22
C TRP A 80 12.82 0.15 -2.03
N GLU A 81 11.83 0.91 -1.56
CA GLU A 81 11.35 2.13 -2.20
C GLU A 81 12.47 3.12 -2.52
N CYS A 82 13.42 3.33 -1.60
CA CYS A 82 14.54 4.25 -1.83
C CYS A 82 15.49 3.77 -2.93
N ILE A 83 15.66 2.45 -3.07
CA ILE A 83 16.45 1.86 -4.14
C ILE A 83 15.71 2.04 -5.46
N PHE A 84 14.41 1.77 -5.49
CA PHE A 84 13.57 1.97 -6.67
C PHE A 84 13.57 3.43 -7.13
N LYS A 85 13.34 4.39 -6.22
CA LYS A 85 13.39 5.83 -6.53
C LYS A 85 14.72 6.25 -7.14
N ARG A 86 15.84 5.74 -6.59
CA ARG A 86 17.18 5.99 -7.13
C ARG A 86 17.35 5.40 -8.53
N LEU A 87 17.00 4.13 -8.72
CA LEU A 87 17.09 3.45 -10.01
C LEU A 87 16.21 4.12 -11.08
N LYS A 88 15.00 4.53 -10.69
CA LYS A 88 14.06 5.24 -11.57
C LYS A 88 14.69 6.52 -12.13
N LYS A 89 15.36 7.30 -11.28
CA LYS A 89 16.09 8.51 -11.69
C LYS A 89 17.34 8.18 -12.52
N GLU A 90 18.15 7.22 -12.09
CA GLU A 90 19.39 6.82 -12.79
C GLU A 90 19.12 6.29 -14.20
N LYS A 91 18.06 5.49 -14.36
CA LYS A 91 17.65 4.89 -15.63
C LYS A 91 16.66 5.72 -16.44
N ARG A 92 16.32 6.94 -15.98
CA ARG A 92 15.35 7.85 -16.63
C ARG A 92 14.01 7.17 -16.93
N LEU A 93 13.45 6.51 -15.91
CA LEU A 93 12.19 5.78 -15.97
C LEU A 93 11.01 6.64 -15.48
N GLU A 94 11.06 7.97 -15.66
CA GLU A 94 9.98 8.87 -15.27
C GLU A 94 8.67 8.59 -16.03
N TYR A 95 8.76 7.97 -17.22
CA TYR A 95 7.58 7.54 -17.98
C TYR A 95 6.72 6.52 -17.21
N LEU A 96 7.26 5.83 -16.19
CA LEU A 96 6.46 4.95 -15.34
C LEU A 96 5.32 5.70 -14.66
N ASP A 97 5.48 7.00 -14.35
CA ASP A 97 4.42 7.82 -13.73
C ASP A 97 3.23 8.08 -14.66
N SER A 98 3.40 7.91 -15.97
CA SER A 98 2.33 8.08 -16.95
C SER A 98 1.68 6.77 -17.39
N LEU A 99 2.15 5.62 -16.88
CA LEU A 99 1.56 4.33 -17.24
C LEU A 99 0.13 4.23 -16.70
N PRO A 100 -0.86 3.89 -17.55
CA PRO A 100 -2.25 3.75 -17.12
C PRO A 100 -2.46 2.75 -15.98
N VAL A 101 -1.60 1.72 -15.90
CA VAL A 101 -1.64 0.71 -14.83
C VAL A 101 -1.25 1.27 -13.46
N LEU A 102 -0.43 2.32 -13.43
CA LEU A 102 -0.04 3.04 -12.20
C LEU A 102 -0.91 4.29 -11.97
N SER A 103 -1.91 4.50 -12.83
CA SER A 103 -2.87 5.59 -12.70
C SER A 103 -3.83 5.31 -11.54
N ASN A 104 -3.35 5.59 -10.33
CA ASN A 104 -4.15 5.58 -9.11
C ASN A 104 -5.06 6.81 -9.03
N GLN A 105 -5.74 7.18 -10.13
CA GLN A 105 -6.79 8.19 -10.02
C GLN A 105 -7.78 7.69 -8.98
N PRO A 106 -8.01 8.43 -7.87
CA PRO A 106 -9.05 8.09 -6.94
C PRO A 106 -10.32 7.84 -7.72
N LEU A 107 -11.06 6.78 -7.36
CA LEU A 107 -12.38 6.55 -7.94
C LEU A 107 -13.13 7.88 -7.88
N ASN A 108 -13.55 8.39 -9.03
CA ASN A 108 -14.35 9.60 -9.06
C ASN A 108 -15.63 9.30 -8.29
N PRO A 109 -15.87 9.92 -7.11
CA PRO A 109 -17.04 9.63 -6.31
C PRO A 109 -18.34 9.88 -7.08
N ARG A 110 -18.28 10.73 -8.12
CA ARG A 110 -19.43 11.00 -8.98
C ARG A 110 -19.84 9.80 -9.83
N ASP A 111 -18.92 8.91 -10.19
CA ASP A 111 -19.22 7.72 -10.99
C ASP A 111 -20.09 6.73 -10.21
N ALA A 112 -20.05 6.76 -8.86
CA ALA A 112 -20.94 5.98 -8.00
C ALA A 112 -22.41 6.42 -8.08
N PHE A 113 -22.72 7.64 -8.53
CA PHE A 113 -24.11 8.08 -8.73
C PHE A 113 -24.73 7.57 -10.02
N PHE A 114 -23.91 7.14 -10.98
CA PHE A 114 -24.37 6.72 -12.32
C PHE A 114 -24.17 5.21 -12.58
N GLY A 115 -23.47 4.49 -11.69
CA GLY A 115 -23.36 3.02 -11.69
C GLY A 115 -24.52 2.36 -10.94
N GLY A 116 -25.36 1.60 -11.65
CA GLY A 116 -26.66 1.12 -11.16
C GLY A 116 -26.68 0.37 -9.82
N ARG A 117 -27.74 0.68 -9.04
CA ARG A 117 -28.39 -0.08 -7.95
C ARG A 117 -27.50 -0.68 -6.84
N THR A 118 -26.81 0.16 -6.09
CA THR A 118 -26.81 0.04 -4.61
C THR A 118 -26.44 1.39 -4.02
N GLY A 119 -27.44 2.22 -3.73
CA GLY A 119 -27.23 3.50 -3.07
C GLY A 119 -27.11 3.31 -1.55
N ASN A 120 -26.00 3.74 -0.97
CA ASN A 120 -25.83 3.97 0.47
C ASN A 120 -26.37 5.35 0.92
N ALA A 121 -27.11 6.03 0.05
CA ALA A 121 -27.69 7.35 0.30
C ALA A 121 -29.10 7.23 0.91
N LYS A 122 -29.31 7.89 2.05
CA LYS A 122 -30.64 8.14 2.59
C LYS A 122 -31.31 9.21 1.72
N SER A 123 -32.32 8.83 0.93
CA SER A 123 -33.00 9.72 -0.02
C SER A 123 -33.80 10.85 0.65
N TYR A 124 -34.06 10.76 1.95
CA TYR A 124 -34.81 11.75 2.71
C TYR A 124 -34.33 11.86 4.16
N HIS A 125 -33.97 13.07 4.58
CA HIS A 125 -33.74 13.43 5.98
C HIS A 125 -34.39 14.78 6.27
N LYS A 126 -35.19 14.86 7.33
CA LYS A 126 -35.75 16.11 7.82
C LYS A 126 -34.91 16.58 8.99
N CYS A 127 -34.16 17.66 8.80
CA CYS A 127 -33.32 18.25 9.85
C CYS A 127 -34.17 18.66 11.07
N THR A 128 -33.63 18.42 12.26
CA THR A 128 -34.11 19.08 13.49
C THR A 128 -33.41 20.43 13.71
N ASN A 129 -33.90 21.25 14.62
CA ASN A 129 -33.29 22.55 14.94
C ASN A 129 -31.80 22.36 15.32
N GLY A 130 -30.91 22.98 14.56
CA GLY A 130 -29.46 22.92 14.77
C GLY A 130 -28.71 21.92 13.88
N GLU A 131 -29.39 21.11 13.07
CA GLU A 131 -28.75 20.23 12.10
C GLU A 131 -28.54 20.91 10.74
N VAL A 132 -27.38 20.65 10.12
CA VAL A 132 -27.05 21.11 8.76
C VAL A 132 -26.60 19.91 7.93
N ILE A 133 -27.29 19.66 6.80
CA ILE A 133 -26.86 18.66 5.82
C ILE A 133 -25.74 19.27 4.99
N LYS A 134 -24.58 18.60 5.00
CA LYS A 134 -23.44 18.95 4.14
C LYS A 134 -23.37 17.96 2.99
N TYR A 135 -23.24 18.47 1.78
CA TYR A 135 -22.90 17.65 0.61
C TYR A 135 -21.38 17.45 0.57
N VAL A 136 -20.95 16.26 0.15
CA VAL A 136 -19.56 15.97 -0.20
C VAL A 136 -19.36 16.23 -1.68
#